data_AF-A0A6N8TDZ6-F1
#
_entry.id   AF-A0A6N8TDZ6-F1
#
_cell.length_a   1.000
_cell.length_b   1.000
_cell.length_c   1.000
_cell.angle_alpha   90.00
_cell.angle_beta   90.00
_cell.angle_gamma   90.00
#
_symmetry.space_group_name_H-M   'P 1'
#
loop_
_entity.id
_entity.type
_entity.pdbx_description
1 polymer ?
#
loop_
_entity_poly.entity_id
_entity_poly.type
_entity_poly.pdbx_seq_one_letter_code
_entity_poly.pdbx_strand_id
1 'polypeptide(L)'
;MSEHKGLPIAGYHAQSEEKIAVVNENKKVEEAILRLLDQYTASSEVDQRWLAIGRSHIEQGFMAINRAVFKPGRVQLDGDEA
;
A
#
# COMPACT_ATOMS: atom_id res chain seq x y z
N MET A 1 -1.64 -6.10 23.61
CA MET A 1 -1.71 -5.62 22.23
C MET A 1 -3.13 -5.15 22.00
N SER A 2 -3.35 -3.86 21.88
CA SER A 2 -4.66 -3.29 21.58
C SER A 2 -4.95 -3.51 20.09
N GLU A 3 -6.10 -4.07 19.75
CA GLU A 3 -6.53 -4.20 18.35
C GLU A 3 -7.40 -3.00 17.97
N HIS A 4 -7.03 -2.29 16.89
CA HIS A 4 -7.83 -1.18 16.40
C HIS A 4 -9.00 -1.71 15.57
N LYS A 5 -10.23 -1.27 15.88
CA LYS A 5 -11.44 -1.59 15.12
C LYS A 5 -11.23 -1.09 13.68
N GLY A 6 -11.07 -2.02 12.73
CA GLY A 6 -10.83 -1.70 11.32
C GLY A 6 -11.95 -0.85 10.72
N LEU A 7 -11.67 -0.17 9.60
CA LEU A 7 -12.71 0.48 8.81
C LEU A 7 -13.76 -0.57 8.39
N PRO A 8 -15.05 -0.21 8.27
CA PRO A 8 -16.14 -1.15 7.96
C PRO A 8 -16.10 -1.55 6.48
N ILE A 9 -15.01 -2.18 6.06
CA ILE A 9 -14.74 -2.65 4.70
C ILE A 9 -14.58 -4.16 4.77
N ALA A 10 -15.36 -4.88 3.97
CA ALA A 10 -15.29 -6.34 3.92
C ALA A 10 -13.86 -6.82 3.61
N GLY A 11 -13.40 -7.83 4.35
CA GLY A 11 -12.06 -8.43 4.18
C GLY A 11 -10.92 -7.67 4.89
N TYR A 12 -11.19 -6.49 5.45
CA TYR A 12 -10.25 -5.81 6.35
C TYR A 12 -10.49 -6.30 7.78
N HIS A 13 -9.45 -6.86 8.38
CA HIS A 13 -9.47 -7.28 9.79
C HIS A 13 -8.90 -6.17 10.66
N ALA A 14 -9.27 -6.18 11.94
CA ALA A 14 -8.56 -5.42 12.95
C ALA A 14 -7.07 -5.78 12.89
N GLN A 15 -6.22 -4.77 12.94
CA GLN A 15 -4.77 -4.95 12.93
C GLN A 15 -4.21 -4.59 14.30
N SER A 16 -3.13 -5.26 14.67
CA SER A 16 -2.38 -4.89 15.87
C SER A 16 -1.68 -3.55 15.68
N GLU A 17 -1.43 -2.85 16.79
CA GLU A 17 -0.67 -1.59 16.81
C GLU A 17 0.67 -1.70 16.07
N GLU A 18 1.37 -2.81 16.21
CA GLU A 18 2.68 -3.04 15.59
C GLU A 18 2.58 -3.10 14.07
N LYS A 19 1.56 -3.79 13.53
CA LYS A 19 1.34 -3.85 12.08
C LYS A 19 0.97 -2.49 11.50
N ILE A 20 0.14 -1.73 12.23
CA ILE A 20 -0.24 -0.37 11.83
C ILE A 20 0.98 0.54 11.81
N ALA A 21 1.84 0.47 12.83
CA ALA A 21 3.09 1.23 12.87
C ALA A 21 3.99 0.90 11.66
N VAL A 22 4.17 -0.39 11.34
CA VAL A 22 4.97 -0.81 10.17
C VAL A 22 4.40 -0.25 8.86
N VAL A 23 3.08 -0.36 8.64
CA VAL A 23 2.47 0.17 7.40
C VAL A 23 2.55 1.69 7.32
N ASN A 24 2.43 2.39 8.45
CA ASN A 24 2.61 3.84 8.48
C ASN A 24 4.04 4.25 8.12
N GLU A 25 5.05 3.52 8.60
CA GLU A 25 6.45 3.77 8.19
C GLU A 25 6.65 3.49 6.70
N ASN A 26 6.11 2.39 6.17
CA ASN A 26 6.16 2.10 4.73
C ASN A 26 5.53 3.24 3.91
N LYS A 27 4.38 3.78 4.35
CA LYS A 27 3.67 4.87 3.69
C LYS A 27 4.50 6.17 3.66
N LYS A 28 5.25 6.46 4.73
CA LYS A 28 6.16 7.62 4.75
C LYS A 28 7.28 7.48 3.73
N VAL A 29 7.87 6.27 3.61
CA VAL A 29 8.94 6.01 2.64
C VAL A 29 8.41 6.06 1.21
N GLU A 30 7.25 5.47 0.94
CA GLU A 30 6.56 5.55 -0.35
C GLU A 30 6.37 7.01 -0.79
N GLU A 31 5.76 7.84 0.07
CA GLU A 31 5.50 9.26 -0.21
C GLU A 31 6.79 10.04 -0.49
N ALA A 32 7.86 9.79 0.27
CA ALA A 32 9.15 10.45 0.03
C ALA A 32 9.72 10.12 -1.36
N ILE A 33 9.59 8.87 -1.82
CA ILE A 33 10.01 8.45 -3.15
C ILE A 33 9.11 9.07 -4.21
N LEU A 34 7.79 9.08 -4.02
CA LEU A 34 6.86 9.68 -4.99
C LEU A 34 7.13 11.18 -5.19
N ARG A 35 7.42 11.92 -4.11
CA ARG A 35 7.83 13.33 -4.19
C ARG A 35 9.16 13.54 -4.92
N LEU A 36 10.06 12.57 -4.88
CA LEU A 36 11.27 12.60 -5.69
C LEU A 36 10.92 12.44 -7.17
N LEU A 37 10.01 11.52 -7.52
CA LEU A 37 9.56 11.33 -8.90
C LEU A 37 8.77 12.54 -9.44
N ASP A 38 8.04 13.25 -8.59
CA ASP A 38 7.34 14.49 -8.94
C ASP A 38 8.30 15.60 -9.41
N GLN A 39 9.54 15.60 -8.92
CA GLN A 39 10.56 16.58 -9.36
C GLN A 39 11.01 16.33 -10.80
N TYR A 40 10.89 15.09 -11.30
CA TYR A 40 11.31 14.73 -12.65
C TYR A 40 10.22 14.92 -13.71
N THR A 41 8.96 15.14 -13.30
CA THR A 41 7.81 15.16 -14.23
C THR A 41 7.81 16.40 -15.12
N ALA A 42 8.42 17.50 -14.67
CA ALA A 42 8.57 18.73 -15.46
C ALA A 42 9.84 18.77 -16.32
N SER A 43 10.74 17.79 -16.20
CA SER A 43 12.00 17.78 -16.94
C SER A 43 11.83 17.19 -18.34
N SER A 44 12.14 17.99 -19.37
CA SER A 44 12.17 17.54 -20.76
C SER A 44 13.35 16.61 -21.08
N GLU A 45 14.33 16.52 -20.19
CA GLU A 45 15.50 15.64 -20.33
C GLU A 45 15.25 14.22 -19.82
N VAL A 46 14.15 14.01 -19.08
CA VAL A 46 13.78 12.71 -18.53
C VAL A 46 12.83 11.99 -19.48
N ASP A 47 13.13 10.72 -19.78
CA ASP A 47 12.19 9.83 -20.47
C ASP A 47 10.98 9.57 -19.58
N GLN A 48 9.89 10.26 -19.89
CA GLN A 48 8.65 10.21 -19.10
C GLN A 48 7.97 8.83 -19.14
N ARG A 49 8.20 8.03 -20.18
CA ARG A 49 7.67 6.66 -20.25
C ARG A 49 8.35 5.77 -19.23
N TRP A 50 9.69 5.85 -19.13
CA TRP A 50 10.42 5.08 -18.13
C TRP A 50 10.18 5.60 -16.70
N LEU A 51 9.99 6.91 -16.51
CA LEU A 51 9.58 7.47 -15.22
C LEU A 51 8.22 6.91 -14.76
N ALA A 52 7.24 6.87 -15.66
CA ALA A 52 5.92 6.31 -15.37
C ALA A 52 5.99 4.81 -14.99
N ILE A 53 6.78 4.02 -15.72
CA ILE A 53 7.01 2.60 -15.38
C ILE A 53 7.63 2.46 -13.98
N GLY A 54 8.64 3.27 -13.66
CA GLY A 54 9.27 3.29 -12.34
C GLY A 54 8.26 3.60 -11.24
N ARG A 55 7.45 4.66 -11.40
CA ARG A 55 6.38 5.03 -10.46
C ARG A 55 5.43 3.86 -10.21
N SER A 56 4.89 3.26 -11.27
CA SER A 56 3.92 2.16 -11.13
C SER A 56 4.51 0.96 -10.40
N HIS A 57 5.77 0.60 -10.65
CA HIS A 57 6.41 -0.51 -9.92
C HIS A 57 6.67 -0.18 -8.46
N ILE A 58 6.99 1.07 -8.12
CA ILE A 58 7.16 1.51 -6.73
C ILE A 58 5.82 1.42 -5.99
N GLU A 59 4.75 1.98 -6.55
CA GLU A 59 3.40 1.92 -5.97
C GLU A 59 2.91 0.47 -5.80
N GLN A 60 3.13 -0.38 -6.81
CA GLN A 60 2.80 -1.81 -6.72
C GLN A 60 3.65 -2.52 -5.66
N GLY A 61 4.94 -2.20 -5.56
CA GLY A 61 5.84 -2.75 -4.56
C GLY A 61 5.38 -2.43 -3.14
N PHE A 62 5.09 -1.15 -2.84
CA PHE A 62 4.58 -0.75 -1.54
C PHE A 62 3.18 -1.32 -1.24
N MET A 63 2.32 -1.43 -2.25
CA MET A 63 1.05 -2.13 -2.11
C MET A 63 1.27 -3.59 -1.69
N ALA A 64 2.16 -4.31 -2.38
CA ALA A 64 2.47 -5.71 -2.07
C ALA A 64 3.08 -5.89 -0.67
N ILE A 65 4.01 -5.02 -0.27
CA ILE A 65 4.63 -5.03 1.06
C ILE A 65 3.56 -4.81 2.14
N ASN A 66 2.71 -3.79 1.99
CA ASN A 66 1.66 -3.52 2.97
C ASN A 66 0.65 -4.67 3.06
N ARG A 67 0.32 -5.31 1.93
CA ARG A 67 -0.52 -6.53 1.92
C ARG A 67 0.14 -7.71 2.63
N ALA A 68 1.46 -7.86 2.53
CA ALA A 68 2.21 -8.90 3.23
C ALA A 68 2.20 -8.70 4.76
N VAL A 69 2.14 -7.44 5.22
CA VAL A 69 2.02 -7.10 6.66
C VAL A 69 0.59 -7.27 7.16
N PHE A 70 -0.39 -6.67 6.49
CA PHE A 70 -1.79 -6.68 6.91
C PHE A 70 -2.50 -8.02 6.68
N LYS A 71 -2.05 -8.82 5.71
CA LYS A 71 -2.60 -10.15 5.40
C LYS A 71 -4.14 -10.15 5.34
N PRO A 72 -4.77 -9.35 4.47
CA PRO A 72 -6.22 -9.30 4.38
C PRO A 72 -6.77 -10.67 3.96
N GLY A 73 -7.89 -11.07 4.59
CA GLY A 73 -8.56 -12.33 4.33
C GLY A 73 -9.44 -12.29 3.09
N ARG A 74 -9.94 -13.47 2.71
CA ARG A 74 -11.02 -13.56 1.72
C ARG A 74 -12.34 -13.17 2.39
N VAL A 75 -13.24 -12.56 1.62
CA VAL A 75 -14.62 -12.29 2.05
C VAL A 75 -15.44 -13.53 1.72
N GLN A 76 -16.29 -13.96 2.65
CA GLN A 76 -17.26 -15.02 2.40
C GLN A 76 -18.39 -14.48 1.53
N LEU A 77 -18.73 -15.21 0.47
CA LEU A 77 -19.83 -14.86 -0.44
C LEU A 77 -21.06 -15.71 -0.13
N ASP A 78 -22.23 -15.22 -0.55
CA ASP A 78 -23.47 -15.99 -0.47
C ASP A 78 -23.31 -17.31 -1.23
N GLY A 79 -23.41 -18.44 -0.51
CA GLY A 79 -23.26 -19.78 -1.08
C GLY A 79 -21.94 -20.49 -0.78
N ASP A 80 -20.98 -19.83 -0.12
CA ASP A 80 -19.81 -20.53 0.45
C ASP A 80 -20.30 -21.42 1.62
N GLU A 81 -20.16 -22.74 1.50
CA GLU A 81 -20.49 -23.68 2.60
C GLU A 81 -19.69 -23.35 3.87
N ALA A 82 -20.35 -23.48 5.02
CA ALA A 82 -19.83 -23.10 6.35
C ALA A 82 -18.67 -23.98 6.84
#